data_AF-A0A2M8R413-F1
#
_entry.id   AF-A0A2M8R413-F1
#
_cell.length_a   1.000
_cell.length_b   1.000
_cell.length_c   1.000
_cell.angle_alpha   90.00
_cell.angle_beta   90.00
_cell.angle_gamma   90.00
#
_symmetry.space_group_name_H-M   'P 1'
#
loop_
_entity.id
_entity.type
_entity.pdbx_description
1 polymer ?
#
loop_
_entity_poly.entity_id
_entity_poly.type
_entity_poly.pdbx_seq_one_letter_code
_entity_poly.pdbx_strand_id
1 'polypeptide(L)'
;MMLLAAAVLTATAAVAQNLDAGKSPAKLFADGCASCHRSPRGLAKGRFNLTLSWFLKDHYATSSDSAKALAAYLESVDGPPLRAAAKPGAKAPRSAPRPPKPVQSQ
;
A
#
# COMPACT_ATOMS: atom_id res chain seq x y z
N MET A 1 7.12 -65.89 10.32
CA MET A 1 7.52 -65.63 8.92
C MET A 1 6.86 -64.32 8.51
N MET A 2 7.66 -63.26 8.41
CA MET A 2 7.28 -61.88 8.06
C MET A 2 6.69 -61.83 6.63
N LEU A 3 5.72 -60.95 6.36
CA LEU A 3 5.56 -60.30 5.04
C LEU A 3 4.86 -58.94 5.24
N LEU A 4 5.68 -57.90 5.13
CA LEU A 4 5.34 -56.48 5.24
C LEU A 4 4.42 -56.05 4.09
N ALA A 5 3.29 -55.43 4.40
CA ALA A 5 2.51 -54.66 3.43
C ALA A 5 3.17 -53.27 3.26
N ALA A 6 3.98 -53.11 2.22
CA ALA A 6 4.57 -51.82 1.87
C ALA A 6 3.52 -50.95 1.13
N ALA A 7 2.96 -49.95 1.82
CA ALA A 7 2.15 -48.93 1.19
C ALA A 7 3.05 -47.98 0.39
N VAL A 8 2.92 -47.99 -0.93
CA VAL A 8 3.62 -47.03 -1.82
C VAL A 8 2.95 -45.67 -1.67
N LEU A 9 3.56 -44.75 -0.93
CA LEU A 9 3.13 -43.36 -0.84
C LEU A 9 3.63 -42.61 -2.07
N THR A 10 2.80 -42.53 -3.12
CA THR A 10 3.08 -41.65 -4.26
C THR A 10 2.95 -40.19 -3.82
N ALA A 11 4.09 -39.53 -3.59
CA ALA A 11 4.12 -38.09 -3.32
C ALA A 11 3.78 -37.32 -4.60
N THR A 12 2.55 -36.80 -4.68
CA THR A 12 2.18 -35.84 -5.72
C THR A 12 2.83 -34.49 -5.38
N ALA A 13 3.52 -33.88 -6.35
CA ALA A 13 4.07 -32.55 -6.16
C ALA A 13 2.92 -31.55 -5.94
N ALA A 14 2.88 -30.93 -4.76
CA ALA A 14 1.90 -29.89 -4.46
C ALA A 14 2.23 -28.64 -5.28
N VAL A 15 1.38 -28.32 -6.26
CA VAL A 15 1.45 -27.05 -7.00
C VAL A 15 0.76 -25.97 -6.17
N ALA A 16 1.49 -24.93 -5.81
CA ALA A 16 0.93 -23.77 -5.12
C ALA A 16 -0.08 -23.07 -6.05
N GLN A 17 -1.32 -22.93 -5.60
CA GLN A 17 -2.34 -22.20 -6.35
C GLN A 17 -2.24 -20.71 -6.07
N ASN A 18 -2.16 -19.91 -7.12
CA ASN A 18 -2.19 -18.46 -7.02
C ASN A 18 -3.63 -18.00 -6.77
N LEU A 19 -3.99 -17.86 -5.50
CA LEU A 19 -5.29 -17.33 -5.11
C LEU A 19 -5.45 -15.87 -5.51
N ASP A 20 -4.35 -15.16 -5.74
CA ASP A 20 -4.31 -13.75 -6.09
C ASP A 20 -4.46 -13.46 -7.59
N ALA A 21 -4.53 -14.51 -8.42
CA ALA A 21 -4.66 -14.39 -9.86
C ALA A 21 -5.87 -13.53 -10.26
N GLY A 22 -5.64 -12.55 -11.13
CA GLY A 22 -6.68 -11.68 -11.70
C GLY A 22 -7.22 -10.58 -10.76
N LYS A 23 -6.74 -10.48 -9.51
CA LYS A 23 -7.11 -9.38 -8.61
C LYS A 23 -6.33 -8.12 -8.95
N SER A 24 -6.99 -6.96 -8.83
CA SER A 24 -6.30 -5.67 -8.92
C SER A 24 -5.41 -5.44 -7.70
N PRO A 25 -4.31 -4.68 -7.81
CA PRO A 25 -3.41 -4.41 -6.68
C PRO A 25 -4.10 -3.75 -5.48
N ALA A 26 -5.08 -2.87 -5.75
CA ALA A 26 -5.89 -2.25 -4.70
C ALA A 26 -6.76 -3.27 -3.97
N LYS A 27 -7.31 -4.26 -4.69
CA LYS A 27 -8.08 -5.35 -4.09
C LYS A 27 -7.19 -6.29 -3.28
N LEU A 28 -5.98 -6.59 -3.77
CA LEU A 28 -5.00 -7.35 -3.00
C LEU A 28 -4.65 -6.67 -1.67
N PHE A 29 -4.48 -5.33 -1.68
CA PHE A 29 -4.26 -4.58 -0.44
C PHE A 29 -5.47 -4.64 0.50
N ALA A 30 -6.69 -4.49 -0.04
CA ALA A 30 -7.92 -4.54 0.74
C ALA A 30 -8.14 -5.92 1.40
N ASP A 31 -7.86 -6.99 0.66
CA ASP A 31 -8.10 -8.36 1.11
C ASP A 31 -6.99 -8.87 2.06
N GLY A 32 -5.72 -8.43 1.86
CA GLY A 32 -4.56 -8.97 2.58
C GLY A 32 -3.86 -8.05 3.57
N CYS A 33 -3.98 -6.72 3.41
CA CYS A 33 -3.20 -5.76 4.21
C CYS A 33 -4.08 -4.82 5.06
N ALA A 34 -5.33 -4.57 4.67
CA ALA A 34 -6.15 -3.53 5.29
C ALA A 34 -6.61 -3.84 6.73
N SER A 35 -6.56 -5.10 7.15
CA SER A 35 -6.84 -5.51 8.54
C SER A 35 -5.79 -4.97 9.52
N CYS A 36 -4.53 -4.89 9.09
CA CYS A 36 -3.40 -4.44 9.91
C CYS A 36 -2.93 -3.02 9.53
N HIS A 37 -3.10 -2.63 8.26
CA HIS A 37 -2.63 -1.36 7.73
C HIS A 37 -3.79 -0.48 7.31
N ARG A 38 -3.93 0.67 7.98
CA ARG A 38 -5.02 1.60 7.70
C ARG A 38 -4.92 2.28 6.33
N SER A 39 -3.73 2.36 5.73
CA SER A 39 -3.55 2.91 4.40
C SER A 39 -2.34 2.29 3.68
N PRO A 40 -2.37 2.21 2.34
CA PRO A 40 -1.25 1.69 1.56
C PRO A 40 -0.02 2.61 1.64
N ARG A 41 -0.21 3.93 1.75
CA ARG A 41 0.87 4.89 1.98
C ARG A 41 1.59 4.63 3.32
N GLY A 42 0.86 4.23 4.36
CA GLY A 42 1.47 3.83 5.64
C GLY A 42 2.34 2.58 5.54
N LEU A 43 2.00 1.66 4.63
CA LEU A 43 2.78 0.45 4.38
C LEU A 43 4.03 0.72 3.51
N ALA A 44 3.92 1.65 2.56
CA ALA A 44 4.99 1.99 1.61
C ALA A 44 6.07 2.91 2.19
N LYS A 45 5.72 3.72 3.19
CA LYS A 45 6.56 4.80 3.73
C LYS A 45 7.98 4.35 4.07
N GLY A 46 8.96 4.91 3.36
CA GLY A 46 10.39 4.77 3.66
C GLY A 46 11.02 3.42 3.26
N ARG A 47 10.33 2.61 2.44
CA ARG A 47 10.84 1.30 1.99
C ARG A 47 11.16 1.33 0.49
N PHE A 48 12.33 0.81 0.13
CA PHE A 48 12.71 0.60 -1.28
C PHE A 48 11.83 -0.51 -1.91
N ASN A 49 11.36 -0.28 -3.15
CA ASN A 49 10.43 -1.17 -3.87
C ASN A 49 10.91 -2.63 -3.91
N LEU A 50 12.21 -2.86 -4.12
CA LEU A 50 12.77 -4.20 -4.25
C LEU A 50 12.60 -5.01 -2.94
N THR A 51 13.04 -4.46 -1.81
CA THR A 51 12.91 -5.10 -0.50
C THR A 51 11.44 -5.28 -0.08
N LEU A 52 10.58 -4.34 -0.49
CA LEU A 52 9.14 -4.41 -0.27
C LEU A 52 8.51 -5.60 -1.02
N SER A 53 8.83 -5.78 -2.30
CA SER A 53 8.32 -6.90 -3.12
C SER A 53 8.68 -8.26 -2.53
N TRP A 54 9.92 -8.43 -2.07
CA TRP A 54 10.36 -9.67 -1.40
C TRP A 54 9.57 -9.93 -0.11
N PHE A 55 9.45 -8.91 0.73
CA PHE A 55 8.65 -9.02 1.97
C PHE A 55 7.18 -9.37 1.68
N LEU A 56 6.58 -8.76 0.65
CA LEU A 56 5.19 -9.06 0.29
C LEU A 56 5.04 -10.50 -0.21
N LYS A 57 6.00 -11.00 -0.98
CA LYS A 57 6.01 -12.39 -1.45
C LYS A 57 6.02 -13.38 -0.29
N ASP A 58 6.77 -13.10 0.78
CA ASP A 58 6.91 -14.03 1.90
C ASP A 58 5.75 -13.98 2.89
N HIS A 59 5.04 -12.85 2.98
CA HIS A 59 4.05 -12.63 4.05
C HIS A 59 2.61 -12.37 3.59
N TYR A 60 2.40 -11.85 2.38
CA TYR A 60 1.09 -11.30 1.99
C TYR A 60 0.63 -11.65 0.57
N ALA A 61 1.48 -12.26 -0.27
CA ALA A 61 1.15 -12.61 -1.65
C ALA A 61 1.39 -14.10 -1.92
N THR A 62 0.50 -14.70 -2.70
CA THR A 62 0.60 -16.13 -3.09
C THR A 62 1.49 -16.36 -4.31
N SER A 63 2.00 -15.29 -4.94
CA SER A 63 2.93 -15.37 -6.06
C SER A 63 3.86 -14.16 -6.15
N SER A 64 5.00 -14.32 -6.82
CA SER A 64 5.94 -13.22 -7.09
C SER A 64 5.33 -12.11 -7.95
N ASP A 65 4.40 -12.45 -8.86
CA ASP A 65 3.72 -11.49 -9.72
C ASP A 65 2.80 -10.58 -8.90
N SER A 66 1.95 -11.19 -8.06
CA SER A 66 1.06 -10.46 -7.15
C SER A 66 1.83 -9.56 -6.19
N ALA A 67 2.98 -10.05 -5.67
CA ALA A 67 3.85 -9.27 -4.79
C ALA A 67 4.43 -8.03 -5.51
N LYS A 68 4.89 -8.20 -6.76
CA LYS A 68 5.42 -7.12 -7.60
C LYS A 68 4.33 -6.09 -7.95
N ALA A 69 3.13 -6.56 -8.31
CA ALA A 69 2.00 -5.71 -8.62
C ALA A 69 1.55 -4.87 -7.41
N LEU A 70 1.48 -5.50 -6.23
CA LEU A 70 1.24 -4.80 -4.96
C LEU A 70 2.32 -3.75 -4.67
N ALA A 71 3.60 -4.11 -4.79
CA ALA A 71 4.70 -3.18 -4.50
C ALA A 71 4.68 -1.96 -5.43
N ALA A 72 4.42 -2.16 -6.73
CA ALA A 72 4.24 -1.07 -7.69
C ALA A 72 3.04 -0.17 -7.34
N TYR A 73 1.93 -0.76 -6.89
CA TYR A 73 0.78 0.01 -6.41
C TYR A 73 1.12 0.83 -5.16
N LEU A 74 1.78 0.22 -4.17
CA LEU A 74 2.22 0.89 -2.95
C LEU A 74 3.15 2.07 -3.25
N GLU A 75 4.08 1.92 -4.18
CA GLU A 75 4.95 3.01 -4.63
C GLU A 75 4.16 4.13 -5.32
N SER A 76 3.20 3.78 -6.19
CA SER A 76 2.37 4.77 -6.89
C SER A 76 1.55 5.66 -5.95
N VAL A 77 1.19 5.14 -4.77
CA VAL A 77 0.44 5.89 -3.75
C VAL A 77 1.34 6.50 -2.66
N ASP A 78 2.60 6.08 -2.54
CA ASP A 78 3.58 6.68 -1.62
C ASP A 78 4.11 8.02 -2.10
N GLY A 79 4.04 8.27 -3.42
CA GLY A 79 4.42 9.55 -4.01
C GLY A 79 3.81 10.75 -3.28
N PRO A 80 4.47 11.93 -3.33
CA PRO A 80 4.00 13.14 -2.66
C PRO A 80 2.51 13.31 -2.95
N PRO A 81 1.67 13.61 -1.93
CA PRO A 81 0.27 13.89 -2.22
C PRO A 81 0.27 14.90 -3.36
N LEU A 82 -0.42 14.59 -4.46
CA LEU A 82 -0.74 15.56 -5.50
C LEU A 82 -1.26 16.76 -4.74
N ARG A 83 -0.40 17.76 -4.54
CA ARG A 83 -0.80 19.05 -4.03
C ARG A 83 -1.79 19.45 -5.08
N ALA A 84 -3.08 19.36 -4.75
CA ALA A 84 -4.17 19.73 -5.63
C ALA A 84 -3.69 20.99 -6.32
N ALA A 85 -3.45 20.89 -7.64
CA ALA A 85 -2.64 21.85 -8.38
C ALA A 85 -3.06 23.22 -7.89
N ALA A 86 -2.15 23.93 -7.20
CA ALA A 86 -2.49 25.21 -6.61
C ALA A 86 -3.01 26.05 -7.77
N LYS A 87 -4.33 26.28 -7.80
CA LYS A 87 -4.97 27.09 -8.83
C LYS A 87 -4.15 28.39 -8.91
N PRO A 88 -3.60 28.76 -10.08
CA PRO A 88 -2.90 30.02 -10.19
C PRO A 88 -3.93 31.14 -9.95
N GLY A 89 -3.76 31.87 -8.85
CA GLY A 89 -4.29 33.21 -8.66
C GLY A 89 -5.81 33.34 -8.45
N ALA A 90 -6.24 33.28 -7.20
CA ALA A 90 -7.21 34.27 -6.73
C ALA A 90 -6.44 35.20 -5.79
N LYS A 91 -6.12 36.40 -6.28
CA LYS A 91 -5.58 37.49 -5.47
C LYS A 91 -6.60 37.73 -4.34
N ALA A 92 -6.19 37.53 -3.09
CA ALA A 92 -6.99 38.03 -1.97
C ALA A 92 -7.14 39.55 -2.14
N PRO A 93 -8.35 40.13 -2.04
CA PRO A 93 -8.46 41.57 -1.97
C PRO A 93 -7.74 42.01 -0.70
N ARG A 94 -6.80 42.95 -0.84
CA ARG A 94 -6.16 43.61 0.30
C ARG A 94 -7.29 44.29 1.08
N SER A 95 -7.68 43.71 2.21
CA SER A 95 -8.53 44.41 3.17
C SER A 95 -7.79 45.67 3.61
N ALA A 96 -8.50 46.80 3.49
CA ALA A 96 -8.02 48.15 3.72
C ALA A 96 -7.35 48.35 5.09
N PRO A 97 -6.51 49.39 5.25
CA PRO A 97 -5.89 49.71 6.54
C PRO A 97 -6.97 49.92 7.62
N ARG A 98 -6.84 49.17 8.73
CA ARG A 98 -7.72 49.32 9.90
C ARG A 98 -7.48 50.69 10.53
N PRO A 99 -8.53 51.47 10.89
CA PRO A 99 -8.33 52.74 11.56
C PRO A 99 -7.70 52.51 12.96
N PRO A 100 -6.86 53.45 13.43
CA PRO A 100 -6.27 53.34 14.76
C PRO A 100 -7.35 53.43 15.85
N LYS A 101 -7.17 52.66 16.92
CA LYS A 101 -8.05 52.68 18.10
C LYS A 101 -7.85 54.01 18.84
N PRO A 102 -8.91 54.65 19.38
CA PRO A 102 -8.75 55.81 20.25
C PRO A 102 -7.97 55.41 21.51
N VAL A 103 -6.96 56.21 21.85
CA VAL A 103 -6.26 56.13 23.12
C VAL A 103 -7.21 56.65 24.19
N GLN A 104 -7.61 55.79 25.12
CA GLN A 104 -8.40 56.18 26.27
C GLN A 104 -7.42 56.60 27.38
N SER A 105 -7.25 57.90 27.56
CA SER A 105 -6.53 58.49 28.68
C SER A 105 -7.46 58.60 29.89
N GLN A 106 -7.14 57.89 30.98
CA GLN A 106 -7.48 58.19 32.37
C GLN A 106 -6.43 57.53 33.26
#